data_AF-A0A819YSG5-F1
#
_entry.id   AF-A0A819YSG5-F1
#
_cell.length_a   1.000
_cell.length_b   1.000
_cell.length_c   1.000
_cell.angle_alpha   90.00
_cell.angle_beta   90.00
_cell.angle_gamma   90.00
#
_symmetry.space_group_name_H-M   'P 1'
#
loop_
_entity.id
_entity.type
_entity.pdbx_description
1 polymer ?
#
loop_
_entity_poly.entity_id
_entity_poly.type
_entity_poly.pdbx_seq_one_letter_code
_entity_poly.pdbx_strand_id
1 'polypeptide(L)'
;MESPGVPIRLGSIVMLIKYGMERAEMVTTNKKACASLVDDLTIIHDILSSTNEDEKQKAENHRLQLVMNRLYRITTRANVLFDRCASGKTTIKIRNFLQATSIKGELHRLQSEIPKALGMLCLVFHVKQMSAYSRGGVALPPVDETVFNEEEEQDLEPAEEYYVDDDG
;
A
#
# COMPACT_ATOMS: atom_id res chain seq x y z
N MET A 1 -16.11 10.49 23.37
CA MET A 1 -15.58 9.12 23.31
C MET A 1 -15.58 8.74 21.85
N GLU A 2 -14.45 8.92 21.17
CA GLU A 2 -14.31 8.50 19.78
C GLU A 2 -14.40 6.97 19.73
N SER A 3 -15.21 6.46 18.81
CA SER A 3 -15.30 5.02 18.59
C SER A 3 -13.92 4.53 18.17
N PRO A 4 -13.27 3.62 18.90
CA PRO A 4 -12.03 3.04 18.42
C PRO A 4 -12.34 2.41 17.05
N GLY A 5 -11.66 2.87 16.01
CA GLY A 5 -11.84 2.35 14.66
C GLY A 5 -11.75 0.83 14.68
N VAL A 6 -12.62 0.16 13.93
CA VAL A 6 -12.63 -1.30 13.88
C VAL A 6 -11.26 -1.78 13.39
N PRO A 7 -10.52 -2.59 14.16
CA PRO A 7 -9.18 -3.01 13.79
C PRO A 7 -9.20 -3.79 12.47
N ILE A 8 -8.26 -3.46 11.59
CA ILE A 8 -8.15 -4.14 10.30
C ILE A 8 -7.57 -5.53 10.54
N ARG A 9 -8.32 -6.54 10.12
CA ARG A 9 -7.88 -7.94 10.23
C ARG A 9 -6.82 -8.25 9.18
N LEU A 10 -5.81 -9.02 9.57
CA LEU A 10 -4.72 -9.40 8.68
C LEU A 10 -5.18 -10.15 7.43
N GLY A 11 -6.13 -11.08 7.60
CA GLY A 11 -6.73 -11.80 6.47
C GLY A 11 -7.37 -10.86 5.44
N SER A 12 -7.92 -9.72 5.86
CA SER A 12 -8.52 -8.73 4.95
C SER A 12 -7.46 -8.09 4.05
N ILE A 13 -6.28 -7.76 4.59
CA ILE A 13 -5.18 -7.20 3.80
C ILE A 13 -4.63 -8.24 2.81
N VAL A 14 -4.43 -9.48 3.25
CA VAL A 14 -3.97 -10.57 2.37
C VAL A 14 -4.93 -10.74 1.18
N MET A 15 -6.25 -10.74 1.43
CA MET A 15 -7.25 -10.82 0.36
C MET A 15 -7.23 -9.58 -0.55
N LEU A 16 -7.07 -8.38 0.01
CA LEU A 16 -7.01 -7.14 -0.77
C LEU A 16 -5.80 -7.11 -1.71
N ILE A 17 -4.65 -7.63 -1.26
CA ILE A 17 -3.46 -7.76 -2.08
C ILE A 17 -3.67 -8.78 -3.20
N LYS A 18 -4.21 -9.96 -2.89
CA LYS A 18 -4.56 -10.97 -3.91
C LYS A 18 -5.46 -10.41 -5.00
N TYR A 19 -6.52 -9.72 -4.58
CA TYR A 19 -7.43 -9.04 -5.49
C TYR A 19 -6.67 -8.04 -6.39
N GLY A 20 -5.75 -7.25 -5.83
CA GLY A 20 -4.91 -6.32 -6.58
C GLY A 20 -4.04 -7.00 -7.64
N MET A 21 -3.39 -8.10 -7.29
CA MET A 21 -2.56 -8.88 -8.21
C MET A 21 -3.39 -9.41 -9.39
N GLU A 22 -4.59 -9.94 -9.14
CA GLU A 22 -5.51 -10.36 -10.20
C GLU A 22 -5.91 -9.20 -11.13
N ARG A 23 -6.14 -8.00 -10.58
CA ARG A 23 -6.44 -6.82 -11.42
C ARG A 23 -5.26 -6.36 -12.25
N ALA A 24 -4.05 -6.53 -11.73
CA ALA A 24 -2.84 -6.14 -12.44
C ALA A 24 -2.62 -6.95 -13.73
N GLU A 25 -3.15 -8.17 -13.82
CA GLU A 25 -3.12 -8.98 -15.06
C GLU A 25 -3.89 -8.32 -16.21
N MET A 26 -4.90 -7.52 -15.89
CA MET A 26 -5.72 -6.80 -16.87
C MET A 26 -5.09 -5.47 -17.33
N VAL A 27 -3.92 -5.10 -16.79
CA VAL A 27 -3.27 -3.82 -17.09
C VAL A 27 -2.78 -3.74 -18.54
N THR A 28 -3.24 -2.72 -19.27
CA THR A 28 -2.90 -2.52 -20.68
C THR A 28 -1.87 -1.40 -20.90
N THR A 29 -1.75 -0.47 -19.96
CA THR A 29 -0.83 0.69 -20.01
C THR A 29 0.12 0.72 -18.81
N ASN A 30 1.28 1.39 -18.92
CA ASN A 30 2.29 1.46 -17.85
C ASN A 30 2.75 0.08 -17.29
N LYS A 31 2.65 -0.98 -18.11
CA LYS A 31 2.85 -2.39 -17.71
C LYS A 31 4.09 -2.63 -16.86
N LYS A 32 5.24 -2.06 -17.24
CA LYS A 32 6.50 -2.25 -16.50
C LYS A 32 6.44 -1.69 -15.07
N ALA A 33 5.85 -0.50 -14.91
CA ALA A 33 5.73 0.13 -13.60
C ALA A 33 4.68 -0.59 -12.73
N CYS A 34 3.56 -1.01 -13.33
CA CYS A 34 2.56 -1.82 -12.64
C CYS A 34 3.10 -3.20 -12.25
N ALA A 35 3.90 -3.85 -13.09
CA ALA A 35 4.55 -5.12 -12.76
C ALA A 35 5.50 -4.98 -11.57
N SER A 36 6.29 -3.90 -11.52
CA SER A 36 7.13 -3.61 -10.35
C SER A 36 6.32 -3.46 -9.06
N LEU A 37 5.15 -2.79 -9.11
CA LEU A 37 4.27 -2.69 -7.95
C LEU A 37 3.69 -4.05 -7.53
N VAL A 38 3.37 -4.92 -8.50
CA VAL A 38 2.91 -6.28 -8.21
C VAL A 38 4.01 -7.09 -7.53
N ASP A 39 5.26 -6.97 -7.99
CA ASP A 39 6.40 -7.64 -7.36
C ASP A 39 6.53 -7.21 -5.89
N ASP A 40 6.42 -5.91 -5.62
CA ASP A 40 6.49 -5.39 -4.25
C ASP A 40 5.32 -5.87 -3.37
N LEU A 41 4.09 -5.86 -3.91
CA LEU A 41 2.90 -6.37 -3.22
C LEU A 41 2.97 -7.88 -2.96
N THR A 42 3.59 -8.63 -3.87
CA THR A 42 3.82 -10.08 -3.71
C THR A 42 4.72 -10.35 -2.50
N ILE A 43 5.77 -9.56 -2.33
CA ILE A 43 6.66 -9.70 -1.16
C ILE A 43 5.90 -9.46 0.15
N ILE A 44 5.07 -8.41 0.20
CA ILE A 44 4.22 -8.11 1.37
C ILE A 44 3.27 -9.29 1.64
N HIS A 45 2.62 -9.79 0.59
CA HIS A 45 1.71 -10.93 0.67
C HIS A 45 2.40 -12.17 1.24
N ASP A 46 3.61 -12.49 0.77
CA ASP A 46 4.36 -13.67 1.19
C ASP A 46 4.75 -13.58 2.67
N ILE A 47 5.16 -12.40 3.16
CA ILE A 47 5.42 -12.19 4.59
C ILE A 47 4.15 -12.40 5.40
N LEU A 48 3.06 -11.70 5.07
CA LEU A 48 1.80 -11.80 5.80
C LEU A 48 1.23 -13.23 5.83
N SER A 49 1.45 -13.99 4.74
CA SER A 49 0.97 -15.36 4.61
C SER A 49 1.87 -16.38 5.32
N SER A 50 3.16 -16.09 5.49
CA SER A 50 4.14 -17.01 6.09
C SER A 50 4.37 -16.78 7.59
N THR A 51 3.99 -15.61 8.11
CA THR A 51 3.95 -15.37 9.56
C THR A 51 3.03 -16.40 10.24
N ASN A 52 3.50 -17.03 11.32
CA ASN A 52 2.70 -18.02 12.05
C ASN A 52 1.56 -17.35 12.85
N GLU A 53 0.50 -18.10 13.17
CA GLU A 53 -0.67 -17.56 13.90
C GLU A 53 -0.30 -17.03 15.30
N ASP A 54 0.71 -17.59 15.97
CA ASP A 54 1.17 -17.14 17.29
C ASP A 54 1.85 -15.74 17.23
N GLU A 55 2.61 -15.48 16.17
CA GLU A 55 3.20 -14.17 15.86
C GLU A 55 2.14 -13.19 15.40
N LYS A 56 1.12 -13.63 14.67
CA LYS A 56 -0.04 -12.79 14.32
C LYS A 56 -0.82 -12.38 15.57
N GLN A 57 -1.02 -13.31 16.52
CA GLN A 57 -1.73 -13.05 17.77
C GLN A 57 -0.93 -12.16 18.72
N LYS A 58 0.40 -12.36 18.82
CA LYS A 58 1.30 -11.46 19.57
C LYS A 58 1.43 -10.08 18.93
N ALA A 59 1.35 -10.04 17.60
CA ALA A 59 1.38 -8.82 16.83
C ALA A 59 0.03 -8.10 16.79
N GLU A 60 -1.07 -8.57 17.41
CA GLU A 60 -2.28 -7.75 17.67
C GLU A 60 -2.03 -6.55 18.63
N ASN A 61 -0.82 -6.01 18.61
CA ASN A 61 -0.37 -4.78 19.23
C ASN A 61 -0.62 -3.60 18.27
N HIS A 62 -0.74 -2.41 18.84
CA HIS A 62 -0.92 -1.12 18.15
C HIS A 62 -0.02 -0.95 16.92
N ARG A 63 1.27 -1.35 17.01
CA ARG A 63 2.23 -1.27 15.90
C ARG A 63 1.81 -2.06 14.65
N LEU A 64 1.23 -3.25 14.81
CA LEU A 64 0.71 -3.98 13.64
C LEU A 64 -0.50 -3.25 13.06
N GLN A 65 -1.40 -2.73 13.89
CA GLN A 65 -2.57 -2.00 13.39
C GLN A 65 -2.18 -0.77 12.56
N LEU A 66 -1.15 -0.02 12.98
CA LEU A 66 -0.57 1.07 12.17
C LEU A 66 -0.07 0.56 10.81
N VAL A 67 0.67 -0.56 10.80
CA VAL A 67 1.13 -1.18 9.55
C VAL A 67 -0.02 -1.66 8.69
N MET A 68 -1.08 -2.23 9.28
CA MET A 68 -2.26 -2.68 8.54
C MET A 68 -3.06 -1.54 7.95
N ASN A 69 -3.20 -0.42 8.67
CA ASN A 69 -3.81 0.81 8.16
C ASN A 69 -3.02 1.35 6.96
N ARG A 70 -1.69 1.43 7.09
CA ARG A 70 -0.82 1.87 6.01
C ARG A 70 -0.90 0.96 4.78
N LEU A 71 -0.81 -0.35 4.98
CA LEU A 71 -0.95 -1.36 3.92
C LEU A 71 -2.33 -1.33 3.27
N TYR A 72 -3.40 -1.10 4.05
CA TYR A 72 -4.74 -0.92 3.52
C TYR A 72 -4.81 0.26 2.54
N ARG A 73 -4.31 1.43 2.94
CA ARG A 73 -4.28 2.65 2.11
C ARG A 73 -3.49 2.42 0.82
N ILE A 74 -2.27 1.89 0.94
CA ILE A 74 -1.38 1.61 -0.19
C ILE A 74 -2.02 0.62 -1.16
N THR A 75 -2.53 -0.51 -0.66
CA THR A 75 -3.08 -1.57 -1.51
C THR A 75 -4.37 -1.10 -2.19
N THR A 76 -5.23 -0.36 -1.49
CA THR A 76 -6.43 0.24 -2.08
C THR A 76 -6.09 1.18 -3.23
N ARG A 77 -5.11 2.08 -3.03
CA ARG A 77 -4.63 3.00 -4.07
C ARG A 77 -4.00 2.27 -5.24
N ALA A 78 -3.20 1.23 -4.99
CA ALA A 78 -2.63 0.38 -6.03
C ALA A 78 -3.73 -0.31 -6.86
N ASN A 79 -4.79 -0.83 -6.23
CA ASN A 79 -5.91 -1.47 -6.93
C ASN A 79 -6.65 -0.49 -7.84
N VAL A 80 -6.93 0.73 -7.35
CA VAL A 80 -7.52 1.80 -8.16
C VAL A 80 -6.61 2.17 -9.34
N LEU A 81 -5.29 2.17 -9.13
CA LEU A 81 -4.32 2.46 -10.17
C LEU A 81 -4.28 1.36 -11.23
N PHE A 82 -4.32 0.08 -10.84
CA PHE A 82 -4.43 -1.04 -11.77
C PHE A 82 -5.70 -0.93 -12.62
N ASP A 83 -6.83 -0.54 -12.04
CA ASP A 83 -8.08 -0.33 -12.78
C ASP A 83 -7.95 0.76 -13.83
N ARG A 84 -7.35 1.88 -13.44
CA ARG A 84 -7.09 3.00 -14.37
C ARG A 84 -6.18 2.53 -15.51
N CYS A 85 -5.13 1.76 -15.19
CA CYS A 85 -4.18 1.27 -16.19
C CYS A 85 -4.73 0.11 -17.06
N ALA A 86 -5.74 -0.62 -16.58
CA ALA A 86 -6.46 -1.67 -17.31
C ALA A 86 -7.53 -1.10 -18.24
N SER A 87 -8.30 -0.11 -17.77
CA SER A 87 -9.52 0.39 -18.43
C SER A 87 -9.31 0.95 -19.84
N GLY A 88 -8.08 1.32 -20.22
CA GLY A 88 -7.72 1.65 -21.60
C GLY A 88 -8.63 2.67 -22.32
N LYS A 89 -9.45 3.44 -21.59
CA LYS A 89 -10.47 4.31 -22.20
C LYS A 89 -9.81 5.50 -22.88
N THR A 90 -9.52 5.31 -24.17
CA THR A 90 -9.31 6.33 -25.19
C THR A 90 -10.51 7.27 -25.23
N THR A 91 -10.48 8.40 -24.52
CA THR A 91 -11.25 9.59 -24.93
C THR A 91 -10.69 10.88 -24.32
N ILE A 92 -10.21 11.75 -25.23
CA ILE A 92 -9.79 13.16 -25.07
C ILE A 92 -8.31 13.35 -24.66
N LYS A 93 -7.49 13.80 -25.63
CA LYS A 93 -6.02 13.96 -25.55
C LYS A 93 -5.53 14.79 -24.35
N ILE A 94 -6.30 15.77 -23.87
CA ILE A 94 -5.94 16.60 -22.70
C ILE A 94 -6.27 15.86 -21.39
N ARG A 95 -7.41 15.18 -21.32
CA ARG A 95 -7.78 14.32 -20.17
C ARG A 95 -6.78 13.17 -20.02
N ASN A 96 -6.34 12.57 -21.13
CA ASN A 96 -5.30 11.54 -21.13
C ASN A 96 -3.95 12.06 -20.62
N PHE A 97 -3.58 13.32 -20.92
CA PHE A 97 -2.35 13.91 -20.41
C PHE A 97 -2.44 14.16 -18.89
N LEU A 98 -3.52 14.77 -18.41
CA LEU A 98 -3.74 15.02 -16.98
C LEU A 98 -3.88 13.69 -16.19
N GLN A 99 -4.59 12.71 -16.74
CA GLN A 99 -4.70 11.37 -16.15
C GLN A 99 -3.37 10.61 -16.20
N ALA A 100 -2.57 10.71 -17.27
CA ALA A 100 -1.26 10.08 -17.34
C ALA A 100 -0.26 10.71 -16.35
N THR A 101 -0.31 12.03 -16.15
CA THR A 101 0.49 12.72 -15.13
C THR A 101 0.04 12.33 -13.72
N SER A 102 -1.27 12.17 -13.50
CA SER A 102 -1.83 11.63 -12.25
C SER A 102 -1.41 10.17 -12.01
N ILE A 103 -1.45 9.30 -13.03
CA ILE A 103 -1.03 7.89 -12.95
C ILE A 103 0.47 7.78 -12.65
N LYS A 104 1.32 8.53 -13.36
CA LYS A 104 2.76 8.53 -13.11
C LYS A 104 3.12 9.08 -11.74
N GLY A 105 2.46 10.16 -11.30
CA GLY A 105 2.63 10.71 -9.97
C GLY A 105 2.23 9.70 -8.89
N GLU A 106 1.11 9.01 -9.08
CA GLU A 106 0.63 8.00 -8.15
C GLU A 106 1.51 6.75 -8.12
N LEU A 107 2.00 6.29 -9.29
CA LEU A 107 3.01 5.24 -9.39
C LEU A 107 4.26 5.60 -8.55
N HIS A 108 4.79 6.81 -8.73
CA HIS A 108 5.96 7.26 -7.99
C HIS A 108 5.71 7.34 -6.48
N ARG A 109 4.53 7.81 -6.06
CA ARG A 109 4.14 7.84 -4.64
C ARG A 109 4.09 6.43 -4.06
N LEU A 110 3.37 5.52 -4.70
CA LEU A 110 3.29 4.12 -4.25
C LEU A 110 4.66 3.44 -4.20
N GLN A 111 5.51 3.66 -5.21
CA GLN A 111 6.88 3.15 -5.23
C GLN A 111 7.76 3.69 -4.09
N SER A 112 7.45 4.88 -3.56
CA SER A 112 8.14 5.45 -2.39
C SER A 112 7.55 5.01 -1.04
N GLU A 113 6.26 4.69 -1.00
CA GLU A 113 5.54 4.33 0.22
C GLU A 113 5.66 2.82 0.55
N ILE A 114 5.62 1.96 -0.47
CA ILE A 114 5.69 0.50 -0.30
C ILE A 114 6.98 0.02 0.39
N PRO A 115 8.18 0.50 0.03
CA PRO A 115 9.41 0.12 0.73
C PRO A 115 9.36 0.44 2.23
N LYS A 116 8.76 1.57 2.60
CA LYS A 116 8.60 1.97 4.01
C LYS A 116 7.65 1.02 4.73
N ALA A 117 6.49 0.74 4.14
CA ALA A 117 5.52 -0.19 4.71
C ALA A 117 6.11 -1.60 4.86
N LEU A 118 6.92 -2.06 3.89
CA LEU A 118 7.63 -3.33 4.01
C LEU A 118 8.66 -3.32 5.15
N GLY A 119 9.40 -2.23 5.32
CA GLY A 119 10.35 -2.08 6.42
C GLY A 119 9.65 -2.19 7.79
N MET A 120 8.53 -1.48 7.97
CA MET A 120 7.71 -1.59 9.19
C MET A 120 7.19 -3.01 9.41
N LEU A 121 6.73 -3.67 8.35
CA LEU A 121 6.24 -5.04 8.41
C LEU A 121 7.33 -6.03 8.85
N CYS A 122 8.55 -5.88 8.33
CA CYS A 122 9.70 -6.68 8.73
C CYS A 122 10.05 -6.46 10.21
N LEU A 123 9.96 -5.22 10.72
CA LEU A 123 10.19 -4.90 12.13
C LEU A 123 9.14 -5.58 13.03
N VAL A 124 7.86 -5.47 12.67
CA VAL A 124 6.77 -6.07 13.47
C VAL A 124 6.92 -7.59 13.55
N PHE A 125 7.17 -8.25 12.42
CA PHE A 125 7.27 -9.71 12.37
C PHE A 125 8.68 -10.25 12.62
N HIS A 126 9.64 -9.39 12.96
CA HIS A 126 11.04 -9.76 13.19
C HIS A 126 11.64 -10.62 12.06
N VAL A 127 11.12 -10.45 10.84
CA VAL A 127 11.65 -11.13 9.66
C VAL A 127 12.99 -10.49 9.41
N LYS A 128 14.09 -11.25 9.56
CA LYS A 128 15.44 -10.81 9.12
C LYS A 128 15.23 -10.23 7.74
N GLN A 129 15.42 -8.92 7.55
CA GLN A 129 15.13 -8.22 6.31
C GLN A 129 15.66 -9.09 5.17
N MET A 130 14.76 -9.86 4.57
CA MET A 130 15.19 -10.92 3.69
C MET A 130 15.77 -10.22 2.48
N SER A 131 16.63 -10.91 1.76
CA SER A 131 17.00 -10.61 0.37
C SER A 131 15.78 -10.55 -0.59
N ALA A 132 14.57 -10.27 -0.10
CA ALA A 132 13.31 -10.18 -0.84
C ALA A 132 13.31 -8.98 -1.79
N TYR A 133 13.93 -7.86 -1.37
CA TYR A 133 14.19 -6.72 -2.26
C TYR A 133 15.29 -6.98 -3.30
N SER A 134 15.95 -8.14 -3.26
CA SER A 134 16.91 -8.57 -4.27
C SER A 134 16.26 -9.00 -5.59
N ARG A 135 14.92 -8.98 -5.72
CA ARG A 135 14.24 -9.11 -7.04
C ARG A 135 14.34 -7.85 -7.90
N GLY A 136 14.68 -6.69 -7.31
CA GLY A 136 14.93 -5.42 -8.02
C GLY A 136 16.32 -4.81 -7.79
N GLY A 137 17.14 -5.40 -6.90
CA GLY A 137 18.48 -4.92 -6.58
C GLY A 137 18.54 -3.65 -5.71
N VAL A 138 17.40 -3.19 -5.18
CA VAL A 138 17.33 -2.01 -4.30
C VAL A 138 17.25 -2.50 -2.87
N ALA A 139 18.26 -2.24 -2.04
CA ALA A 139 18.18 -2.56 -0.62
C ALA A 139 17.02 -1.77 0.03
N LEU A 140 16.29 -2.41 0.94
CA LEU A 140 15.35 -1.68 1.80
C LEU A 140 16.08 -0.53 2.49
N PRO A 141 15.48 0.67 2.57
CA PRO A 141 16.02 1.69 3.45
C PRO A 141 16.09 1.14 4.87
N PRO A 142 17.11 1.50 5.67
CA PRO A 142 17.10 1.19 7.08
C PRO A 142 15.86 1.85 7.69
N VAL A 143 14.97 1.04 8.22
CA VAL A 143 13.79 1.49 8.96
C VAL A 143 14.03 1.08 10.41
N ASP A 144 13.95 2.04 11.33
CA ASP A 144 14.03 1.82 12.78
C ASP A 144 12.66 2.03 13.44
N GLU A 145 12.62 1.96 14.77
CA GLU A 145 11.34 2.09 15.50
C GLU A 145 10.72 3.50 15.44
N THR A 146 11.45 4.56 15.03
CA THR A 146 10.88 5.91 15.01
C THR A 146 9.83 6.10 13.93
N VAL A 147 9.82 5.22 12.92
CA VAL A 147 8.83 5.21 11.83
C VAL A 147 7.39 5.04 12.33
N PHE A 148 7.18 4.36 13.47
CA PHE A 148 5.84 4.16 14.02
C PHE A 148 5.30 5.46 14.61
N ASN A 149 6.14 6.30 15.19
CA ASN A 149 5.75 7.61 15.71
C ASN A 149 5.31 8.54 14.58
N GLU A 150 6.04 8.53 13.44
CA GLU A 150 5.67 9.29 12.25
C GLU A 150 4.32 8.84 11.67
N GLU A 151 3.98 7.55 11.78
CA GLU A 151 2.70 7.01 11.32
C GLU A 151 1.57 7.38 12.27
N GLU A 152 1.81 7.33 13.58
CA GLU A 152 0.84 7.77 14.60
C GLU A 152 0.47 9.24 14.41
N GLU A 153 1.45 10.12 14.14
CA GLU A 153 1.22 11.54 13.84
C GLU A 153 0.38 11.75 12.56
N GLN A 154 0.60 10.93 11.53
CA GLN A 154 -0.18 10.98 10.27
C GLN A 154 -1.61 10.44 10.42
N ASP A 155 -1.84 9.41 11.25
CA ASP A 155 -3.19 8.90 11.55
C ASP A 155 -3.99 9.90 12.42
N LEU A 156 -3.31 10.83 13.08
CA LEU A 156 -3.92 11.92 13.87
C LEU A 156 -4.22 13.18 13.05
N GLU A 157 -3.66 13.34 11.85
CA GLU A 157 -4.05 14.45 10.97
C GLU A 157 -5.50 14.25 10.54
N PRO A 158 -6.42 15.19 10.87
CA PRO A 158 -7.82 15.05 10.49
C PRO A 158 -7.89 14.98 8.97
N ALA A 159 -8.63 14.01 8.45
CA ALA A 159 -8.97 13.97 7.03
C ALA A 159 -9.52 15.35 6.66
N GLU A 160 -8.86 16.08 5.77
CA GLU A 160 -9.35 17.37 5.29
C GLU A 160 -10.79 17.16 4.79
N GLU A 161 -11.76 17.63 5.58
CA GLU A 161 -13.14 17.74 5.15
C GLU A 161 -13.13 18.73 3.98
N TYR A 162 -13.24 18.21 2.76
CA TYR A 162 -13.62 19.03 1.62
C TYR A 162 -15.03 19.53 1.89
N TYR A 163 -15.14 20.70 2.52
CA TYR A 163 -16.36 21.48 2.49
C TYR A 163 -16.63 21.78 1.02
N VAL A 164 -17.60 21.06 0.45
CA VAL A 164 -18.22 21.49 -0.79
C VAL A 164 -19.08 22.67 -0.36
N ASP A 165 -18.62 23.88 -0.68
CA ASP A 165 -19.46 25.07 -0.58
C ASP A 165 -20.68 24.84 -1.50
N ASP A 166 -21.80 24.44 -0.90
CA ASP A 166 -23.12 24.47 -1.54
C ASP A 166 -23.54 25.96 -1.61
N ASP A 167 -23.01 26.67 -2.61
CA ASP A 167 -23.57 27.96 -3.03
C ASP A 167 -24.89 27.69 -3.78
N GLY A 168 -25.99 27.76 -3.03
CA GLY A 168 -27.37 27.82 -3.52
C GLY A 168 -28.08 29.09 -3.09
#